data_AF-A0A0E3Q3J9-F1
#
_entry.id   AF-A0A0E3Q3J9-F1
#
_cell.length_a   1.000
_cell.length_b   1.000
_cell.length_c   1.000
_cell.angle_alpha   90.00
_cell.angle_beta   90.00
_cell.angle_gamma   90.00
#
_symmetry.space_group_name_H-M   'P 1'
#
loop_
_entity.id
_entity.type
_entity.pdbx_description
1 polymer ?
#
loop_
_entity_poly.entity_id
_entity_poly.type
_entity_poly.pdbx_seq_one_letter_code
_entity_poly.pdbx_strand_id
1 'polypeptide(L)'
;MPREPKRPGKTIPLKIPCPMTLTPGQKDIIEYCTVDKRGYPVCFRSGYASLQATVIVGHRERDDLSVTSEDKVFTCQFGRYGHLSSVGKEFEGKELTVIVHISE
;
A
#
# COMPACT_ATOMS: atom_id res chain seq x y z
N MET A 1 0.78 -32.37 -0.47
CA MET A 1 1.40 -31.04 -0.34
C MET A 1 0.33 -30.05 0.08
N PRO A 2 0.27 -29.58 1.35
CA PRO A 2 -0.64 -28.51 1.71
C PRO A 2 -0.21 -27.24 0.95
N ARG A 3 -1.14 -26.67 0.16
CA ARG A 3 -0.90 -25.42 -0.59
C ARG A 3 -0.59 -24.32 0.42
N GLU A 4 0.57 -23.68 0.31
CA GLU A 4 0.88 -22.47 1.08
C GLU A 4 -0.26 -21.45 0.96
N PRO A 5 -0.59 -20.72 2.04
CA PRO A 5 -1.63 -19.71 1.97
C PRO A 5 -1.28 -18.71 0.87
N LYS A 6 -2.13 -18.60 -0.15
CA LYS A 6 -2.00 -17.65 -1.28
C LYS A 6 -2.09 -16.17 -0.88
N ARG A 7 -2.06 -15.84 0.42
CA ARG A 7 -2.30 -14.48 0.89
C ARG A 7 -0.96 -13.71 0.91
N PRO A 8 -0.78 -12.67 0.08
CA PRO A 8 0.29 -11.69 0.30
C PRO A 8 0.16 -11.10 1.71
N GLY A 9 1.29 -10.68 2.30
CA GLY A 9 1.56 -10.58 3.75
C GLY A 9 0.62 -9.75 4.64
N LYS A 10 1.06 -9.43 5.86
CA LYS A 10 0.23 -8.73 6.85
C LYS A 10 -0.02 -7.27 6.42
N THR A 11 -1.29 -6.90 6.28
CA THR A 11 -1.71 -5.48 6.25
C THR A 11 -1.94 -5.01 7.68
N ILE A 12 -1.33 -3.89 8.06
CA ILE A 12 -1.43 -3.31 9.40
C ILE A 12 -1.96 -1.88 9.26
N PRO A 13 -3.12 -1.54 9.84
CA PRO A 13 -3.60 -0.16 9.82
C PRO A 13 -2.68 0.75 10.65
N LEU A 14 -2.33 1.90 10.08
CA LEU A 14 -1.58 2.96 10.75
C LEU A 14 -2.55 4.04 11.23
N LYS A 15 -2.53 4.33 12.52
CA LYS A 15 -3.30 5.43 13.11
C LYS A 15 -2.47 6.71 13.00
N ILE A 16 -3.00 7.68 12.26
CA ILE A 16 -2.43 9.02 12.15
C ILE A 16 -3.03 9.88 13.27
N PRO A 17 -2.26 10.29 14.31
CA PRO A 17 -2.82 10.98 15.47
C PRO A 17 -3.09 12.47 15.21
N CYS A 18 -2.37 13.07 14.27
CA CYS A 18 -2.49 14.47 13.90
C CYS A 18 -2.09 14.65 12.42
N PRO A 19 -2.52 15.76 11.76
CA PRO A 19 -2.07 16.07 10.41
C PRO A 19 -0.55 16.07 10.31
N MET A 20 -0.02 15.34 9.34
CA MET A 20 1.41 15.24 9.07
C MET A 20 1.68 15.06 7.58
N THR A 21 2.84 15.53 7.13
CA THR A 21 3.30 15.30 5.77
C THR A 21 4.17 14.05 5.73
N LEU A 22 3.85 13.12 4.84
CA LEU A 22 4.69 11.98 4.52
C LEU A 22 5.62 12.35 3.39
N THR A 23 6.92 12.30 3.64
CA THR A 23 7.96 12.50 2.63
C THR A 23 8.54 11.14 2.27
N PRO A 24 8.30 10.62 1.04
CA PRO A 24 8.95 9.42 0.56
C PRO A 24 10.48 9.57 0.59
N GLY A 25 11.19 8.48 0.90
CA GLY A 25 12.65 8.43 0.82
C GLY A 25 13.14 8.60 -0.62
N GLN A 26 14.43 8.91 -0.78
CA GLN A 26 15.01 9.22 -2.09
C GLN A 26 14.92 8.06 -3.10
N LYS A 27 14.91 6.82 -2.62
CA LYS A 27 14.78 5.59 -3.43
C LYS A 27 13.34 5.05 -3.46
N ASP A 28 12.42 5.63 -2.69
CA ASP A 28 11.05 5.14 -2.63
C ASP A 28 10.34 5.42 -3.96
N ILE A 29 9.45 4.51 -4.33
CA ILE A 29 8.67 4.62 -5.55
C ILE A 29 7.21 4.83 -5.19
N ILE A 30 6.59 5.86 -5.76
CA ILE A 30 5.16 6.12 -5.62
C ILE A 30 4.43 5.50 -6.82
N GLU A 31 3.48 4.62 -6.52
CA GLU A 31 2.58 4.02 -7.50
C GLU A 31 1.13 4.37 -7.18
N TYR A 32 0.32 4.53 -8.22
CA TYR A 32 -1.12 4.79 -8.08
C TYR A 32 -1.89 3.61 -8.63
N CYS A 33 -2.80 3.06 -7.84
CA CYS A 33 -3.62 1.92 -8.27
C CYS A 33 -5.04 2.00 -7.69
N THR A 34 -5.89 1.04 -8.06
CA THR A 34 -7.24 0.92 -7.51
C THR A 34 -7.38 -0.39 -6.73
N VAL A 35 -8.44 -0.51 -5.94
CA VAL A 35 -8.78 -1.74 -5.22
C VAL A 35 -9.76 -2.59 -6.03
N ASP A 36 -9.46 -3.87 -6.19
CA ASP A 36 -10.33 -4.83 -6.86
C ASP A 36 -11.55 -5.26 -6.01
N LYS A 37 -12.44 -6.04 -6.61
CA LYS A 37 -13.65 -6.58 -5.96
C LYS A 37 -13.38 -7.52 -4.77
N ARG A 38 -12.14 -7.92 -4.58
CA ARG A 38 -11.69 -8.79 -3.50
C ARG A 38 -11.00 -8.00 -2.38
N GLY A 39 -10.84 -6.69 -2.54
CA GLY A 39 -10.16 -5.82 -1.58
C GLY A 39 -8.64 -5.79 -1.75
N TYR A 40 -8.13 -6.18 -2.92
CA TYR A 40 -6.69 -6.18 -3.21
C TYR A 40 -6.31 -4.98 -4.06
N PRO A 41 -5.20 -4.29 -3.73
CA PRO A 41 -4.59 -3.30 -4.60
C PRO A 41 -4.18 -3.92 -5.95
N VAL A 42 -4.58 -3.29 -7.06
CA VAL A 42 -4.22 -3.70 -8.43
C VAL A 42 -2.86 -3.09 -8.80
N CYS A 43 -1.82 -3.43 -8.04
CA CYS A 43 -0.45 -2.92 -8.22
C CYS A 43 0.57 -4.07 -8.26
N PHE A 44 0.44 -4.95 -9.26
CA PHE A 44 1.36 -6.07 -9.42
C PHE A 44 2.68 -5.64 -10.07
N ARG A 45 3.80 -5.89 -9.40
CA ARG A 45 5.15 -5.71 -9.94
C ARG A 45 6.08 -6.78 -9.40
N SER A 46 6.60 -7.64 -10.26
CA SER A 46 7.54 -8.71 -9.85
C SER A 46 8.79 -8.18 -9.14
N GLY A 47 9.26 -6.98 -9.54
CA GLY A 47 10.40 -6.31 -8.90
C GLY A 47 10.14 -5.83 -7.47
N TYR A 48 8.89 -5.79 -7.00
CA TYR A 48 8.55 -5.41 -5.63
C TYR A 48 8.40 -6.61 -4.70
N ALA A 49 8.73 -7.82 -5.15
CA ALA A 49 8.61 -9.02 -4.33
C ALA A 49 9.31 -8.84 -2.97
N SER A 50 8.58 -9.15 -1.89
CA SER A 50 9.03 -9.04 -0.50
C SER A 50 9.27 -7.62 0.03
N LEU A 51 9.08 -6.57 -0.77
CA LEU A 51 9.20 -5.18 -0.30
C LEU A 51 8.01 -4.79 0.58
N GLN A 52 8.24 -3.80 1.44
CA GLN A 52 7.21 -3.17 2.26
C GLN A 52 6.66 -1.94 1.53
N ALA A 53 5.41 -1.58 1.81
CA ALA A 53 4.80 -0.37 1.30
C ALA A 53 3.96 0.33 2.36
N THR A 54 3.91 1.66 2.27
CA THR A 54 2.86 2.46 2.92
C THR A 54 1.76 2.72 1.89
N VAL A 55 0.53 2.35 2.22
CA VAL A 55 -0.63 2.53 1.35
C VAL A 55 -1.57 3.54 1.97
N ILE A 56 -1.96 4.53 1.19
CA ILE A 56 -2.91 5.56 1.56
C ILE A 56 -4.12 5.40 0.63
N VAL A 57 -5.32 5.36 1.19
CA VAL A 57 -6.55 5.39 0.37
C VAL A 57 -6.78 6.82 -0.09
N GLY A 58 -6.69 7.05 -1.41
CA GLY A 58 -6.75 8.38 -2.03
C GLY A 58 -5.37 9.02 -2.25
N HIS A 59 -5.31 10.35 -2.15
CA HIS A 59 -4.08 11.17 -2.18
C HIS A 59 -3.23 11.06 -3.45
N ARG A 60 -3.68 11.67 -4.55
CA ARG A 60 -2.94 11.65 -5.84
C ARG A 60 -1.95 12.82 -6.02
N GLU A 61 -1.63 13.50 -4.92
CA GLU A 61 -0.76 14.67 -4.90
C GLU A 61 0.69 14.24 -5.20
N ARG A 62 1.43 15.06 -5.95
CA ARG A 62 2.78 14.72 -6.45
C ARG A 62 3.91 15.09 -5.49
N ASP A 63 3.71 16.12 -4.68
CA ASP A 63 4.82 16.80 -3.99
C ASP A 63 4.74 16.70 -2.46
N ASP A 64 3.54 16.79 -1.86
CA ASP A 64 3.36 16.69 -0.41
C ASP A 64 2.18 15.77 -0.06
N LEU A 65 2.48 14.55 0.40
CA LEU A 65 1.47 13.59 0.87
C LEU A 65 1.02 13.96 2.29
N SER A 66 0.09 14.91 2.39
CA SER A 66 -0.45 15.38 3.67
C SER A 66 -1.54 14.46 4.18
N VAL A 67 -1.27 13.66 5.19
CA VAL A 67 -2.25 12.75 5.80
C VAL A 67 -2.77 13.28 7.13
N THR A 68 -4.05 13.04 7.38
CA THR A 68 -4.81 13.45 8.56
C THR A 68 -5.29 12.23 9.33
N SER A 69 -5.91 12.45 10.50
CA SER A 69 -6.52 11.39 11.29
C SER A 69 -7.73 10.72 10.63
N GLU A 70 -8.32 11.35 9.61
CA GLU A 70 -9.45 10.80 8.86
C GLU A 70 -8.99 9.82 7.77
N ASP A 71 -7.75 9.98 7.30
CA ASP A 71 -7.16 9.16 6.25
C ASP A 71 -7.00 7.70 6.68
N LYS A 72 -7.03 6.83 5.67
CA LYS A 72 -6.88 5.39 5.87
C LYS A 72 -5.52 5.01 5.33
N VAL A 73 -4.59 4.84 6.26
CA VAL A 73 -3.19 4.52 5.98
C VAL A 73 -2.89 3.11 6.48
N PHE A 74 -2.15 2.35 5.69
CA PHE A 74 -1.79 0.97 5.99
C PHE A 74 -0.31 0.74 5.72
N THR A 75 0.31 -0.09 6.54
CA THR A 75 1.53 -0.79 6.18
C THR A 75 1.15 -2.09 5.49
N CYS A 76 1.60 -2.26 4.25
CA CYS A 76 1.38 -3.45 3.45
C CYS A 76 2.70 -4.12 3.08
N GLN A 77 2.65 -5.38 2.69
CA GLN A 77 3.81 -6.11 2.19
C GLN A 77 3.49 -6.75 0.84
N PHE A 78 4.41 -6.62 -0.10
CA PHE A 78 4.36 -7.37 -1.34
C PHE A 78 4.71 -8.84 -1.07
N GLY A 79 3.84 -9.75 -1.49
CA GLY A 79 4.11 -11.17 -1.46
C GLY A 79 5.24 -11.57 -2.40
N ARG A 80 5.60 -12.87 -2.38
CA ARG A 80 6.70 -13.46 -3.15
C ARG A 80 6.68 -13.17 -4.66
N TYR A 81 5.52 -12.91 -5.23
CA TYR A 81 5.36 -12.64 -6.66
C TYR A 81 5.15 -11.16 -6.99
N GLY A 82 5.13 -10.27 -5.99
CA GLY A 82 4.92 -8.84 -6.22
C GLY A 82 3.45 -8.40 -6.19
N HIS A 83 2.56 -9.20 -5.61
CA HIS A 83 1.21 -8.76 -5.27
C HIS A 83 1.19 -8.10 -3.89
N LEU A 84 0.54 -6.96 -3.77
CA LEU A 84 0.37 -6.29 -2.47
C LEU A 84 -0.69 -6.97 -1.61
N SER A 85 -0.53 -6.92 -0.29
CA SER A 85 -1.52 -7.43 0.65
C SER A 85 -2.86 -6.69 0.55
N SER A 86 -3.95 -7.38 0.91
CA SER A 86 -5.31 -6.83 0.83
C SER A 86 -5.48 -5.67 1.81
N VAL A 87 -6.09 -4.57 1.34
CA VAL A 87 -6.45 -3.42 2.19
C VAL A 87 -7.86 -3.50 2.74
N GLY A 88 -8.68 -4.42 2.22
CA GLY A 88 -10.08 -4.61 2.63
C GLY A 88 -11.06 -4.38 1.48
N LYS A 89 -12.20 -5.08 1.51
CA LYS A 89 -13.25 -4.99 0.47
C LYS A 89 -14.05 -3.70 0.56
N GLU A 90 -14.10 -3.09 1.73
CA GLU A 90 -14.73 -1.80 1.98
C GLU A 90 -14.11 -0.66 1.15
N PHE A 91 -12.91 -0.87 0.61
CA PHE A 91 -12.22 0.07 -0.26
C PHE A 91 -12.33 -0.27 -1.76
N GLU A 92 -13.16 -1.25 -2.16
CA GLU A 92 -13.37 -1.60 -3.58
C GLU A 92 -13.61 -0.36 -4.45
N GLY A 93 -12.88 -0.26 -5.56
CA GLY A 93 -12.99 0.85 -6.51
C GLY A 93 -12.35 2.16 -6.06
N LYS A 94 -11.85 2.25 -4.82
CA LYS A 94 -11.08 3.42 -4.37
C LYS A 94 -9.70 3.45 -5.01
N GLU A 95 -9.20 4.66 -5.24
CA GLU A 95 -7.81 4.88 -5.61
C GLU A 95 -6.92 4.76 -4.38
N LEU A 96 -5.71 4.28 -4.59
CA LEU A 96 -4.67 4.12 -3.59
C LEU A 96 -3.38 4.79 -4.09
N THR A 97 -2.70 5.42 -3.15
CA THR A 97 -1.30 5.82 -3.30
C THR A 97 -0.43 4.85 -2.51
N VAL A 98 0.49 4.21 -3.22
CA VAL A 98 1.35 3.15 -2.70
C VAL A 98 2.79 3.66 -2.73
N ILE A 99 3.35 3.92 -1.57
CA ILE A 99 4.76 4.27 -1.38
C ILE A 99 5.50 2.96 -1.14
N VAL A 100 6.26 2.51 -2.13
CA VAL A 100 7.07 1.29 -2.06
C VAL A 100 8.43 1.64 -1.46
N HIS A 101 8.76 1.01 -0.34
CA HIS A 101 10.01 1.24 0.38
C HIS A 101 11.14 0.41 -0.22
N ILE A 102 12.11 1.07 -0.85
CA ILE A 102 13.29 0.40 -1.40
C ILE A 102 14.45 0.55 -0.42
N SER A 103 14.84 -0.56 0.20
CA SER A 103 16.03 -0.60 1.07
C SER A 103 17.28 -0.16 0.31
N GLU A 104 18.15 0.58 0.99
CA GLU A 104 19.35 1.17 0.39
C GLU A 104 20.39 0.18 -0.09
#